data_AF-A0A523XHG6-F1
#
_entry.id   AF-A0A523XHG6-F1
#
_cell.length_a   1.000
_cell.length_b   1.000
_cell.length_c   1.000
_cell.angle_alpha   90.00
_cell.angle_beta   90.00
_cell.angle_gamma   90.00
#
_symmetry.space_group_name_H-M   'P 1'
#
loop_
_entity.id
_entity.type
_entity.pdbx_description
1 polymer ?
#
loop_
_entity_poly.entity_id
_entity_poly.type
_entity_poly.pdbx_seq_one_letter_code
_entity_poly.pdbx_strand_id
1 'polypeptide(L)'
;MSEKERIEFFTEQIEVEKKIIAAAQKAVKGLKNPLIREMILAVALDSQKHETMLQALLDRLTGPSPAIDEKVSEEIAHAIHEHMELEALAIKKYKEYLDGLCCVDNKEKIVIKAIYEDELRHHELMKWIYKTIVEKETLIEEDIWDHMWNDAFSHGTPGG
;
A
#
# COMPACT_ATOMS: atom_id res chain seq x y z
N MET A 1 -11.08 -16.19 18.11
CA MET A 1 -10.34 -15.13 18.82
C MET A 1 -11.34 -14.09 19.32
N SER A 2 -11.24 -13.70 20.58
CA SER A 2 -11.97 -12.60 21.19
C SER A 2 -11.47 -11.24 20.69
N GLU A 3 -12.27 -10.19 20.90
CA GLU A 3 -11.87 -8.81 20.58
C GLU A 3 -10.58 -8.41 21.28
N LYS A 4 -10.45 -8.75 22.57
CA LYS A 4 -9.24 -8.50 23.36
C LYS A 4 -8.00 -9.17 22.76
N GLU A 5 -8.11 -10.43 22.35
CA GLU A 5 -7.01 -11.17 21.72
C GLU A 5 -6.61 -10.53 20.37
N ARG A 6 -7.56 -9.96 19.62
CA ARG A 6 -7.27 -9.26 18.36
C ARG A 6 -6.57 -7.93 18.60
N ILE A 7 -7.04 -7.14 19.57
CA ILE A 7 -6.42 -5.87 19.97
C ILE A 7 -4.97 -6.09 20.42
N GLU A 8 -4.74 -7.10 21.26
CA GLU A 8 -3.41 -7.48 21.73
C GLU A 8 -2.50 -7.86 20.57
N PHE A 9 -2.98 -8.75 19.68
CA PHE A 9 -2.23 -9.15 18.48
C PHE A 9 -1.86 -7.96 17.57
N PHE A 10 -2.81 -7.08 17.23
CA PHE A 10 -2.53 -5.93 16.37
C PHE A 10 -1.53 -4.97 17.02
N THR A 11 -1.68 -4.72 18.32
CA THR A 11 -0.76 -3.86 19.07
C THR A 11 0.67 -4.42 19.06
N GLU A 12 0.82 -5.72 19.35
CA GLU A 12 2.12 -6.37 19.33
C GLU A 12 2.75 -6.37 17.93
N GLN A 13 1.96 -6.65 16.91
CA GLN A 13 2.44 -6.72 15.53
C GLN A 13 2.87 -5.33 15.01
N ILE A 14 2.14 -4.26 15.34
CA ILE A 14 2.55 -2.87 15.04
C ILE A 14 3.94 -2.57 15.61
N GLU A 15 4.20 -3.00 16.85
CA GLU A 15 5.51 -2.81 17.48
C GLU A 15 6.61 -3.66 16.84
N VAL A 16 6.27 -4.82 16.26
CA VAL A 16 7.19 -5.62 15.45
C VAL A 16 7.53 -4.88 14.15
N GLU A 17 6.55 -4.38 13.40
CA GLU A 17 6.78 -3.63 12.15
C GLU A 17 7.66 -2.38 12.39
N LYS A 18 7.38 -1.62 13.46
CA LYS A 18 8.20 -0.47 13.87
C LYS A 18 9.66 -0.86 14.15
N LYS A 19 9.90 -2.01 14.79
CA LYS A 19 11.26 -2.52 15.02
C LYS A 19 11.95 -2.91 13.73
N ILE A 20 11.24 -3.50 12.77
CA ILE A 20 11.76 -3.84 11.44
C ILE A 20 12.22 -2.57 10.72
N ILE A 21 11.36 -1.54 10.69
CA ILE A 21 11.67 -0.24 10.07
C ILE A 21 12.93 0.37 10.70
N ALA A 22 12.99 0.43 12.04
CA ALA A 22 14.13 0.99 12.75
C ALA A 22 15.43 0.19 12.49
N ALA A 23 15.35 -1.14 12.44
CA ALA A 23 16.48 -2.01 12.15
C ALA A 23 17.00 -1.79 10.73
N ALA A 24 16.11 -1.70 9.73
CA ALA A 24 16.46 -1.44 8.34
C ALA A 24 17.15 -0.07 8.17
N GLN A 25 16.57 1.00 8.74
CA GLN A 25 17.17 2.34 8.73
C GLN A 25 18.56 2.37 9.38
N LYS A 26 18.75 1.63 10.47
CA LYS A 26 20.05 1.51 11.13
C LYS A 26 21.05 0.72 10.27
N ALA A 27 20.62 -0.37 9.63
CA ALA A 27 21.47 -1.23 8.81
C ALA A 27 22.05 -0.51 7.59
N VAL A 28 21.30 0.42 7.02
CA VAL A 28 21.77 1.19 5.86
C VAL A 28 22.65 2.39 6.24
N LYS A 29 22.79 2.72 7.53
CA LYS A 29 23.60 3.86 7.97
C LYS A 29 25.08 3.63 7.61
N GLY A 30 25.61 4.49 6.74
CA GLY A 30 26.98 4.38 6.25
C GLY A 30 27.17 3.39 5.09
N LEU A 31 26.09 2.75 4.61
CA LEU A 31 26.12 1.90 3.43
C LEU A 31 26.31 2.76 2.16
N LYS A 32 27.48 2.61 1.53
CA LYS A 32 27.84 3.35 0.31
C LYS A 32 27.21 2.77 -0.95
N ASN A 33 26.85 1.48 -0.95
CA ASN A 33 26.22 0.82 -2.10
C ASN A 33 24.76 1.28 -2.20
N PRO A 34 24.37 2.06 -3.23
CA PRO A 34 23.04 2.61 -3.33
C PRO A 34 22.00 1.52 -3.60
N LEU A 35 22.29 0.55 -4.47
CA LEU A 35 21.34 -0.50 -4.82
C LEU A 35 20.90 -1.31 -3.60
N ILE A 36 21.85 -1.80 -2.81
CA ILE A 36 21.53 -2.59 -1.60
C ILE A 36 20.82 -1.73 -0.56
N ARG A 37 21.21 -0.45 -0.43
CA ARG A 37 20.55 0.49 0.48
C ARG A 37 19.09 0.67 0.11
N GLU A 38 18.79 1.00 -1.14
CA GLU A 38 17.42 1.28 -1.57
C GLU A 38 16.54 0.02 -1.47
N MET A 39 17.08 -1.17 -1.73
CA MET A 39 16.33 -2.42 -1.58
C MET A 39 15.98 -2.71 -0.11
N ILE A 40 16.89 -2.45 0.84
CA ILE A 40 16.59 -2.59 2.28
C ILE A 40 15.55 -1.55 2.72
N LEU A 41 15.63 -0.32 2.20
CA LEU A 41 14.65 0.72 2.49
C LEU A 41 13.28 0.42 1.87
N ALA A 42 13.22 -0.19 0.69
CA ALA A 42 11.96 -0.62 0.07
C ALA A 42 11.22 -1.63 0.96
N VAL A 43 11.92 -2.63 1.50
CA VAL A 43 11.33 -3.58 2.46
C VAL A 43 10.83 -2.86 3.73
N ALA A 44 11.52 -1.81 4.18
CA ALA A 44 11.07 -1.02 5.32
C ALA A 44 9.79 -0.21 5.01
N LEU A 45 9.62 0.25 3.77
CA LEU A 45 8.38 0.90 3.32
C LEU A 45 7.20 -0.08 3.32
N ASP A 46 7.42 -1.35 2.94
CA ASP A 46 6.39 -2.38 3.05
C ASP A 46 5.99 -2.63 4.51
N SER A 47 6.97 -2.71 5.43
CA SER A 47 6.66 -2.77 6.87
C SER A 47 5.90 -1.55 7.37
N GLN A 48 6.17 -0.36 6.83
CA GLN A 48 5.40 0.84 7.16
C GLN A 48 3.95 0.75 6.64
N LYS A 49 3.75 0.23 5.43
CA LYS A 49 2.41 -0.07 4.90
C LYS A 49 1.66 -1.04 5.80
N HIS A 50 2.31 -2.13 6.22
CA HIS A 50 1.70 -3.11 7.15
C HIS A 50 1.32 -2.48 8.49
N GLU A 51 2.21 -1.67 9.07
CA GLU A 51 1.95 -0.94 10.31
C GLU A 51 0.72 -0.04 10.19
N THR A 52 0.60 0.70 9.09
CA THR A 52 -0.56 1.57 8.82
C THR A 52 -1.86 0.76 8.69
N MET A 53 -1.81 -0.39 8.01
CA MET A 53 -2.99 -1.27 7.86
C MET A 53 -3.42 -1.91 9.18
N LEU A 54 -2.46 -2.34 10.00
CA LEU A 54 -2.73 -2.88 11.34
C LEU A 54 -3.28 -1.81 12.28
N GLN A 55 -2.79 -0.57 12.17
CA GLN A 55 -3.32 0.55 12.94
C GLN A 55 -4.77 0.84 12.55
N ALA A 56 -5.11 0.84 11.26
CA ALA A 56 -6.50 1.00 10.80
C ALA A 56 -7.43 -0.08 11.37
N LEU A 57 -6.95 -1.33 11.45
CA LEU A 57 -7.66 -2.45 12.08
C LEU A 57 -7.86 -2.25 13.59
N LEU A 58 -6.85 -1.74 14.28
CA LEU A 58 -6.88 -1.46 15.71
C LEU A 58 -7.82 -0.29 16.04
N ASP A 59 -7.75 0.80 15.26
CA ASP A 59 -8.60 1.97 15.42
C ASP A 59 -10.08 1.61 15.28
N ARG A 60 -10.39 0.73 14.32
CA ARG A 60 -11.75 0.19 14.13
C ARG A 60 -12.29 -0.54 15.37
N LEU A 61 -11.43 -1.25 16.10
CA LEU A 61 -11.84 -2.01 17.29
C LEU A 61 -11.91 -1.16 18.56
N THR A 62 -11.17 -0.05 18.61
CA THR A 62 -10.92 0.68 19.85
C THR A 62 -11.55 2.07 19.87
N GLY A 63 -11.96 2.62 18.72
CA GLY A 63 -12.50 3.96 18.61
C GLY A 63 -13.82 4.02 17.83
N PRO A 64 -14.65 5.05 18.07
CA PRO A 64 -15.75 5.35 17.17
C PRO A 64 -15.18 5.81 15.82
N SER A 65 -15.73 5.30 14.71
CA SER A 65 -15.44 5.85 13.38
C SER A 65 -16.19 7.17 13.22
N PRO A 66 -15.53 8.34 13.26
CA PRO A 66 -16.22 9.61 13.08
C PRO A 66 -16.75 9.70 11.65
N ALA A 67 -17.95 10.28 11.50
CA ALA A 67 -18.46 10.60 10.17
C ALA A 67 -17.55 11.63 9.50
N ILE A 68 -17.28 11.44 8.21
CA ILE A 68 -16.56 12.42 7.38
C ILE A 68 -17.52 13.56 7.07
N ASP A 69 -17.16 14.80 7.40
CA ASP A 69 -17.97 15.96 7.04
C ASP A 69 -17.93 16.24 5.53
N GLU A 70 -18.94 16.92 5.01
CA GLU A 70 -19.11 17.11 3.56
C GLU A 70 -17.97 17.91 2.93
N LYS A 71 -17.41 18.89 3.63
CA LYS A 71 -16.30 19.70 3.12
C LYS A 71 -15.00 18.88 3.07
N VAL A 72 -14.73 18.10 4.11
CA VAL A 72 -13.60 17.17 4.16
C VAL A 72 -13.74 16.08 3.09
N SER A 73 -14.97 15.61 2.83
CA SER A 73 -15.26 14.66 1.76
C SER A 73 -14.89 15.21 0.38
N GLU A 74 -15.26 16.46 0.07
CA GLU A 74 -14.91 17.11 -1.19
C GLU A 74 -13.39 17.31 -1.35
N GLU A 75 -12.71 17.75 -0.29
CA GLU A 75 -11.26 17.93 -0.29
C GLU A 75 -10.51 16.60 -0.51
N ILE A 76 -10.96 15.53 0.17
CA ILE A 76 -10.39 14.19 -0.01
C ILE A 76 -10.69 13.66 -1.42
N ALA A 77 -11.91 13.83 -1.93
CA ALA A 77 -12.28 13.38 -3.27
C ALA A 77 -11.39 14.04 -4.34
N HIS A 78 -11.13 15.35 -4.23
CA HIS A 78 -10.21 16.05 -5.13
C HIS A 78 -8.79 15.48 -5.05
N ALA A 79 -8.27 15.28 -3.83
CA ALA A 79 -6.92 14.74 -3.63
C ALA A 79 -6.77 13.32 -4.21
N ILE A 80 -7.78 12.45 -4.04
CA ILE A 80 -7.78 11.11 -4.61
C ILE A 80 -7.85 11.16 -6.13
N HIS A 81 -8.68 12.04 -6.70
CA HIS A 81 -8.77 12.18 -8.15
C HIS A 81 -7.42 12.61 -8.75
N GLU A 82 -6.74 13.59 -8.14
CA GLU A 82 -5.40 14.00 -8.56
C GLU A 82 -4.39 12.83 -8.47
N HIS A 83 -4.45 12.04 -7.39
CA HIS A 83 -3.61 10.85 -7.24
C HIS A 83 -3.86 9.82 -8.36
N MET A 84 -5.13 9.57 -8.69
CA MET A 84 -5.51 8.64 -9.76
C MET A 84 -4.97 9.07 -11.12
N GLU A 85 -4.97 10.37 -11.44
CA GLU A 85 -4.39 10.88 -12.68
C GLU A 85 -2.87 10.65 -12.75
N LEU A 86 -2.18 10.84 -11.62
CA LEU A 86 -0.73 10.60 -11.51
C LEU A 86 -0.38 9.11 -11.66
N GLU A 87 -1.15 8.22 -11.03
CA GLU A 87 -0.99 6.76 -11.18
C GLU A 87 -1.24 6.31 -12.62
N ALA A 88 -2.30 6.80 -13.27
CA ALA A 88 -2.60 6.49 -14.66
C ALA A 88 -1.44 6.89 -15.60
N LEU A 89 -0.81 8.04 -15.34
CA LEU A 89 0.38 8.49 -16.05
C LEU A 89 1.58 7.57 -15.78
N ALA A 90 1.78 7.14 -14.52
CA ALA A 90 2.86 6.23 -14.14
C ALA A 90 2.70 4.86 -14.82
N ILE A 91 1.51 4.26 -14.73
CA ILE A 91 1.13 2.99 -15.39
C ILE A 91 1.45 3.06 -16.87
N LYS A 92 1.02 4.12 -17.56
CA LYS A 92 1.29 4.32 -18.99
C LYS A 92 2.80 4.33 -19.28
N LYS A 93 3.58 5.12 -18.52
CA LYS A 93 5.02 5.24 -18.73
C LYS A 93 5.75 3.92 -18.49
N TYR A 94 5.41 3.18 -17.43
CA TYR A 94 6.00 1.88 -17.16
C TYR A 94 5.63 0.85 -18.23
N LYS A 95 4.38 0.88 -18.73
CA LYS A 95 3.94 0.02 -19.81
C LYS A 95 4.72 0.28 -21.11
N GLU A 96 4.82 1.54 -21.52
CA GLU A 96 5.61 1.97 -22.68
C GLU A 96 7.09 1.55 -22.55
N TYR A 97 7.65 1.69 -21.35
CA TYR A 97 9.01 1.24 -21.06
C TYR A 97 9.14 -0.27 -21.27
N LEU A 98 8.30 -1.07 -20.61
CA LEU A 98 8.31 -2.53 -20.69
C LEU A 98 8.15 -3.06 -22.11
N ASP A 99 7.31 -2.43 -22.92
CA ASP A 99 7.06 -2.80 -24.31
C ASP A 99 8.28 -2.50 -25.21
N GLY A 100 9.12 -1.51 -24.84
CA GLY A 100 10.38 -1.18 -25.51
C GLY A 100 11.57 -2.10 -25.16
N LEU A 101 11.46 -2.94 -24.12
CA LEU A 101 12.57 -3.77 -23.60
C LEU A 101 12.79 -5.07 -24.39
N CYS A 102 12.86 -5.04 -25.73
CA CYS A 102 13.14 -6.24 -26.54
C CYS A 102 14.45 -6.95 -26.17
N CYS A 103 15.36 -6.23 -25.52
CA CYS A 103 16.79 -6.51 -25.59
C CYS A 103 17.56 -6.13 -24.29
N VAL A 104 16.87 -5.93 -23.16
CA VAL A 104 17.44 -5.38 -21.90
C VAL A 104 17.61 -6.44 -20.82
N ASP A 105 18.52 -6.19 -19.86
CA ASP A 105 18.82 -7.03 -18.69
C ASP A 105 17.53 -7.50 -17.98
N ASN A 106 17.45 -8.81 -17.72
CA ASN A 106 16.31 -9.49 -17.12
C ASN A 106 15.94 -8.90 -15.74
N LYS A 107 16.92 -8.32 -15.01
CA LYS A 107 16.71 -7.80 -13.65
C LYS A 107 15.94 -6.47 -13.62
N GLU A 108 16.26 -5.56 -14.52
CA GLU A 108 15.56 -4.26 -14.60
C GLU A 108 14.09 -4.46 -14.99
N LYS A 109 13.86 -5.36 -15.96
CA LYS A 109 12.50 -5.74 -16.37
C LYS A 109 11.67 -6.28 -15.21
N ILE A 110 12.27 -7.10 -14.33
CA ILE A 110 11.58 -7.63 -13.14
C ILE A 110 11.17 -6.49 -12.21
N VAL A 111 12.08 -5.55 -11.91
CA VAL A 111 11.78 -4.42 -11.00
C VAL A 111 10.69 -3.52 -11.58
N ILE A 112 10.82 -3.11 -12.85
CA ILE A 112 9.82 -2.23 -13.48
C ILE A 112 8.47 -2.93 -13.59
N LYS A 113 8.46 -4.25 -13.86
CA LYS A 113 7.21 -5.01 -13.89
C LYS A 113 6.54 -5.07 -12.53
N ALA A 114 7.29 -5.30 -11.45
CA ALA A 114 6.75 -5.29 -10.09
C ALA A 114 6.13 -3.92 -9.76
N ILE A 115 6.84 -2.82 -10.05
CA ILE A 115 6.31 -1.46 -9.84
C ILE A 115 5.04 -1.24 -10.67
N TYR A 116 5.02 -1.63 -11.94
CA TYR A 116 3.83 -1.52 -12.80
C TYR A 116 2.62 -2.27 -12.22
N GLU A 117 2.83 -3.49 -11.71
CA GLU A 117 1.78 -4.28 -11.06
C GLU A 117 1.30 -3.64 -9.75
N ASP A 118 2.17 -2.98 -8.99
CA ASP A 118 1.81 -2.20 -7.81
C ASP A 118 0.95 -0.98 -8.18
N GLU A 119 1.35 -0.18 -9.16
CA GLU A 119 0.59 1.01 -9.56
C GLU A 119 -0.80 0.66 -10.09
N LEU A 120 -0.95 -0.46 -10.81
CA LEU A 120 -2.27 -0.95 -11.24
C LEU A 120 -3.17 -1.23 -10.04
N ARG A 121 -2.64 -1.86 -9.00
CA ARG A 121 -3.39 -2.20 -7.79
C ARG A 121 -3.75 -0.95 -6.99
N HIS A 122 -2.81 -0.02 -6.83
CA HIS A 122 -3.07 1.26 -6.16
C HIS A 122 -4.16 2.05 -6.87
N HIS A 123 -4.12 2.10 -8.20
CA HIS A 123 -5.10 2.81 -9.00
C HIS A 123 -6.52 2.26 -8.89
N GLU A 124 -6.69 0.94 -8.85
CA GLU A 124 -8.01 0.32 -8.64
C GLU A 124 -8.52 0.55 -7.21
N LEU A 125 -7.65 0.47 -6.20
CA LEU A 125 -8.00 0.81 -4.83
C LEU A 125 -8.46 2.27 -4.71
N MET A 126 -7.74 3.22 -5.33
CA MET A 126 -8.08 4.64 -5.27
C MET A 126 -9.41 4.95 -5.97
N LYS A 127 -9.72 4.31 -7.11
CA LYS A 127 -11.05 4.41 -7.75
C LYS A 127 -12.16 3.99 -6.82
N TRP A 128 -11.96 2.88 -6.11
CA TRP A 128 -12.94 2.34 -5.20
C TRP A 128 -13.14 3.27 -3.98
N ILE A 129 -12.06 3.80 -3.38
CA ILE A 129 -12.15 4.79 -2.29
C ILE A 129 -12.88 6.05 -2.79
N TYR A 130 -12.52 6.56 -3.97
CA TYR A 130 -13.18 7.73 -4.57
C TYR A 130 -14.69 7.51 -4.74
N LYS A 131 -15.09 6.35 -5.28
CA LYS A 131 -16.50 5.98 -5.44
C LYS A 131 -17.24 5.98 -4.10
N THR A 132 -16.63 5.39 -3.08
CA THR A 132 -17.18 5.33 -1.71
C THR A 132 -17.46 6.71 -1.14
N ILE A 133 -16.51 7.63 -1.31
CA ILE A 133 -16.58 9.00 -0.77
C ILE A 133 -17.59 9.85 -1.55
N VAL A 134 -17.58 9.77 -2.88
CA VAL A 134 -18.39 10.62 -3.78
C VAL A 134 -19.83 10.15 -3.86
N GLU A 135 -20.06 8.85 -4.03
CA GLU A 135 -21.41 8.31 -4.19
C GLU A 135 -22.14 8.17 -2.84
N LYS A 136 -21.43 8.42 -1.71
CA LYS A 136 -21.91 8.18 -0.34
C LYS A 136 -22.57 6.80 -0.20
N GLU A 137 -22.18 5.84 -1.05
CA GLU A 137 -22.59 4.45 -0.91
C GLU A 137 -22.07 4.05 0.46
N THR A 138 -22.98 3.77 1.40
CA THR A 138 -22.63 3.07 2.63
C THR A 138 -22.17 1.68 2.22
N LEU A 139 -20.90 1.58 1.86
CA LEU A 139 -20.25 0.30 1.70
C LEU A 139 -20.28 -0.39 3.04
N ILE A 140 -20.74 -1.63 3.02
CA ILE A 140 -20.68 -2.48 4.19
C ILE A 140 -19.20 -2.80 4.37
N GLU A 141 -18.71 -2.84 5.62
CA GLU A 141 -17.28 -3.07 5.92
C GLU A 141 -16.69 -4.27 5.16
N GLU A 142 -17.51 -5.27 4.85
CA GLU A 142 -17.14 -6.46 4.07
C GLU A 142 -16.73 -6.15 2.62
N ASP A 143 -17.36 -5.16 1.96
CA ASP A 143 -17.02 -4.75 0.58
C ASP A 143 -15.62 -4.10 0.52
N ILE A 144 -15.21 -3.42 1.60
CA ILE A 144 -13.88 -2.83 1.78
C ILE A 144 -12.82 -3.93 1.87
N TRP A 145 -13.10 -4.95 2.68
CA TRP A 145 -12.18 -6.04 2.96
C TRP A 145 -11.99 -6.98 1.78
N ASP A 146 -13.06 -7.32 1.07
CA ASP A 146 -13.01 -8.24 -0.07
C ASP A 146 -12.17 -7.69 -1.23
N HIS A 147 -12.15 -6.36 -1.43
CA HIS A 147 -11.28 -5.73 -2.43
C HIS A 147 -9.83 -5.57 -1.91
N MET A 148 -9.65 -5.04 -0.69
CA MET A 148 -8.31 -4.84 -0.12
C MET A 148 -7.52 -6.16 -0.01
N TRP A 149 -8.18 -7.28 0.31
CA TRP A 149 -7.51 -8.56 0.54
C TRP A 149 -7.14 -9.33 -0.73
N ASN A 150 -7.94 -9.20 -1.80
CA ASN A 150 -7.58 -9.75 -3.11
C ASN A 150 -6.34 -9.04 -3.72
N ASP A 151 -6.13 -7.76 -3.38
CA ASP A 151 -5.11 -6.93 -4.01
C ASP A 151 -3.84 -6.72 -3.16
N ALA A 152 -3.93 -6.70 -1.82
CA ALA A 152 -2.78 -6.39 -0.97
C ALA A 152 -1.79 -7.56 -0.73
N PHE A 153 -2.25 -8.82 -0.78
CA PHE A 153 -1.47 -9.99 -0.34
C PHE A 153 -1.00 -10.91 -1.48
N SER A 154 -1.20 -10.52 -2.75
CA SER A 154 -0.59 -11.19 -3.90
C SER A 154 0.91 -10.85 -4.04
N HIS A 155 1.67 -11.17 -3.01
CA HIS A 155 3.11 -11.41 -3.11
C HIS A 155 3.34 -12.91 -2.95
N GLY A 156 2.69 -13.68 -3.82
CA GLY A 156 3.21 -14.99 -4.16
C GLY A 156 4.52 -14.80 -4.90
N THR A 157 5.64 -14.80 -4.16
CA THR A 157 6.95 -15.08 -4.76
C THR A 157 6.84 -16.36 -5.60
N PRO A 158 7.09 -16.33 -6.92
CA PRO A 158 7.39 -17.55 -7.65
C PRO A 158 8.84 -17.90 -7.32
N GLY A 159 9.05 -18.87 -6.43
CA GLY A 159 10.39 -19.36 -6.13
C GLY A 159 10.49 -20.17 -4.84
N GLY A 160 10.15 -21.45 -4.93
CA GLY A 160 10.32 -22.47 -3.88
C GLY A 160 9.61 -23.76 -4.25
#